data_AF-A0A969CES3-F1
#
_entry.id   AF-A0A969CES3-F1
#
_cell.length_a   1.000
_cell.length_b   1.000
_cell.length_c   1.000
_cell.angle_alpha   90.00
_cell.angle_beta   90.00
_cell.angle_gamma   90.00
#
_symmetry.space_group_name_H-M   'P 1'
#
loop_
_entity.id
_entity.type
_entity.pdbx_description
1 polymer ?
#
loop_
_entity_poly.entity_id
_entity_poly.type
_entity_poly.pdbx_seq_one_letter_code
_entity_poly.pdbx_strand_id
1 'polypeptide(L)' 'MTNQPKILAFAGSTREASYNKMLVKVAAAGAKAAGAEVTYV' A
#
# COMPACT_ATOMS: atom_id res chain seq x y z
N MET A 1 5.40 -18.66 15.38
CA MET A 1 6.07 -17.76 14.42
C MET A 1 5.17 -16.56 14.22
N THR A 2 5.65 -15.34 14.47
CA THR A 2 4.93 -14.11 14.11
C THR A 2 5.07 -13.92 12.61
N ASN A 3 4.09 -14.37 11.83
CA ASN A 3 4.12 -14.26 10.38
C ASN A 3 3.67 -12.85 9.98
N GLN A 4 4.62 -11.90 9.91
CA GLN A 4 4.33 -10.53 9.50
C GLN A 4 3.84 -10.54 8.04
N PRO A 5 2.62 -10.06 7.75
CA PRO A 5 2.12 -10.02 6.37
C PRO A 5 3.01 -9.12 5.50
N LYS A 6 3.41 -9.62 4.33
CA LYS A 6 4.14 -8.84 3.32
C LYS A 6 3.17 -8.44 2.21
N ILE A 7 3.04 -7.14 1.95
CA ILE A 7 2.07 -6.58 1.01
C ILE A 7 2.79 -5.77 -0.06
N LEU A 8 2.51 -6.06 -1.33
CA LEU A 8 2.87 -5.22 -2.46
C LEU A 8 1.68 -4.33 -2.82
N ALA A 9 1.83 -3.02 -2.67
CA ALA A 9 0.80 -2.02 -2.92
C ALA A 9 1.12 -1.25 -4.21
N PHE A 10 0.24 -1.31 -5.20
CA PHE A 10 0.40 -0.60 -6.47
C PHE A 10 -0.96 -0.13 -7.00
N ALA A 11 -0.97 0.90 -7.85
CA ALA A 11 -2.18 1.40 -8.49
C ALA A 11 -2.11 1.25 -10.02
N GLY A 12 -3.18 0.74 -10.62
CA GLY A 12 -3.32 0.59 -12.07
C GLY A 12 -3.63 1.90 -12.81
N SER A 13 -2.81 2.93 -12.63
CA SER A 13 -3.02 4.23 -13.27
C SER A 13 -1.70 4.95 -13.53
N THR A 14 -1.51 5.46 -14.74
CA THR A 14 -0.35 6.28 -15.10
C THR A 14 -0.58 7.77 -14.87
N ARG A 15 -1.83 8.21 -14.68
CA ARG A 15 -2.19 9.62 -14.44
C ARG A 15 -1.44 10.17 -13.22
N GLU A 16 -1.06 11.43 -13.29
CA GLU A 16 -0.38 12.14 -12.19
C GLU A 16 -1.31 12.30 -10.98
N ALA A 17 -2.50 12.88 -11.17
CA ALA A 17 -3.52 13.07 -10.14
C ALA A 17 -4.49 11.88 -10.00
N SER A 18 -3.96 10.65 -9.94
CA SER A 18 -4.79 9.44 -9.83
C SER A 18 -5.35 9.25 -8.42
N TYR A 19 -6.67 9.23 -8.27
CA TYR A 19 -7.32 8.86 -7.02
C TYR A 19 -6.93 7.45 -6.54
N ASN A 20 -6.66 6.51 -7.46
CA ASN A 20 -6.20 5.17 -7.10
C ASN A 20 -4.82 5.21 -6.44
N LYS A 21 -3.90 6.05 -6.93
CA LYS A 21 -2.57 6.27 -6.31
C LYS A 21 -2.69 6.90 -4.92
N MET A 22 -3.65 7.81 -4.74
CA MET A 22 -3.89 8.43 -3.42
C MET A 22 -4.46 7.40 -2.44
N LEU A 23 -5.48 6.64 -2.86
CA LEU A 23 -6.13 5.64 -2.03
C LEU A 23 -5.16 4.54 -1.59
N VAL A 24 -4.36 4.00 -2.52
CA VAL A 24 -3.41 2.93 -2.20
C VAL A 24 -2.32 3.40 -1.21
N LYS A 25 -1.92 4.68 -1.24
CA LYS A 25 -0.98 5.24 -0.25
C LYS A 25 -1.60 5.26 1.14
N VAL A 26 -2.87 5.63 1.26
CA VAL A 26 -3.61 5.59 2.53
C VAL A 26 -3.74 4.16 3.04
N ALA A 27 -4.13 3.22 2.16
CA ALA A 27 -4.23 1.80 2.51
C ALA A 27 -2.89 1.20 2.94
N ALA A 28 -1.80 1.51 2.23
CA ALA A 28 -0.45 1.08 2.57
C ALA A 28 -0.01 1.60 3.95
N ALA A 29 -0.33 2.87 4.27
CA ALA A 29 -0.06 3.42 5.60
C ALA A 29 -0.86 2.71 6.69
N GLY A 30 -2.15 2.44 6.47
CA GLY A 30 -2.99 1.68 7.38
C GLY A 30 -2.48 0.25 7.61
N ALA A 31 -2.05 -0.42 6.55
CA ALA A 31 -1.47 -1.76 6.64
C ALA A 31 -0.15 -1.77 7.44
N LYS A 32 0.73 -0.79 7.23
CA LYS A 32 1.95 -0.63 8.05
C LYS A 32 1.61 -0.41 9.52
N ALA A 33 0.62 0.44 9.82
CA ALA A 33 0.17 0.68 11.20
C ALA A 33 -0.44 -0.56 11.86
N ALA A 34 -1.06 -1.45 11.07
CA ALA A 34 -1.55 -2.75 11.51
C ALA A 34 -0.45 -3.83 11.64
N GLY A 35 0.81 -3.47 11.39
CA GLY A 35 1.96 -4.35 11.55
C GLY A 35 2.41 -5.08 10.28
N ALA A 36 1.86 -4.79 9.11
CA ALA A 36 2.33 -5.38 7.86
C ALA A 36 3.63 -4.73 7.35
N GLU A 37 4.46 -5.53 6.68
CA GLU A 37 5.58 -5.05 5.86
C GLU A 37 5.02 -4.68 4.48
N VAL A 38 5.17 -3.43 4.05
CA VAL A 38 4.52 -2.95 2.81
C VAL A 38 5.54 -2.31 1.87
N THR A 39 5.58 -2.81 0.63
CA THR A 39 6.29 -2.23 -0.51
C THR A 39 5.31 -1.50 -1.40
N TYR A 40 5.56 -0.23 -1.68
CA TYR A 40 4.72 0.59 -2.56
C TYR A 40 5.43 0.87 -3.89
N VAL A 41 4.73 0.72 -5.02
CA VAL A 41 5.24 0.90 -6.40
C VAL A 41 4.38 1.89 -7.18
#